data_AF-A0AAU6WHM8-F1
#
_entry.id   AF-A0AAU6WHM8-F1
#
_cell.length_a   1.000
_cell.length_b   1.000
_cell.length_c   1.000
_cell.angle_alpha   90.00
_cell.angle_beta   90.00
_cell.angle_gamma   90.00
#
_symmetry.space_group_name_H-M   'P 1'
#
loop_
_entity.id
_entity.type
_entity.pdbx_description
1 polymer ?
#
loop_
_entity_poly.entity_id
_entity_poly.type
_entity_poly.pdbx_seq_one_letter_code
_entity_poly.pdbx_strand_id
1 'polypeptide(L)'
;MNEPLLNLDDAARQLGVDTKSLRSYLRKHRPKGAVQKPPQPGGLWHVSTTLLLQLQIAGAPELKITLRAIDESVLASLDWSPWLPFEQAATTAPVAPGVYMLRRTDQPDAAPIYIGAAGERSGKGLRGRLKIYSSGVGATSGFGKHAFDDALKDPQWLRQLAAEAEAGTPSTIQTVARRAIDRLELEVRWVTCIHRKAALVIEDALIKQHHQTVWNVAGVPQQSAD
;
A
#
# COMPACT_ATOMS: atom_id res chain seq x y z
N MET A 1 -11.68 13.09 12.69
CA MET A 1 -11.04 14.40 12.94
C MET A 1 -11.07 15.20 11.65
N ASN A 2 -11.37 16.50 11.71
CA ASN A 2 -11.29 17.36 10.52
C ASN A 2 -9.81 17.65 10.22
N GLU A 3 -9.33 17.15 9.08
CA GLU A 3 -7.96 17.38 8.62
C GLU A 3 -7.70 18.89 8.40
N PRO A 4 -6.55 19.43 8.82
CA PRO A 4 -6.22 20.82 8.59
C PRO A 4 -6.13 21.13 7.09
N LEU A 5 -6.69 22.27 6.70
CA LEU A 5 -6.74 22.74 5.32
C LEU A 5 -5.89 23.99 5.17
N LEU A 6 -4.96 23.97 4.22
CA LEU A 6 -4.20 25.14 3.82
C LEU A 6 -4.96 25.91 2.74
N ASN A 7 -4.87 27.24 2.77
CA ASN A 7 -5.32 28.03 1.63
C ASN A 7 -4.41 27.75 0.42
N LEU A 8 -4.89 28.12 -0.77
CA LEU A 8 -4.20 27.79 -2.02
C LEU A 8 -2.81 28.42 -2.14
N ASP A 9 -2.61 29.65 -1.66
CA ASP A 9 -1.34 30.38 -1.80
C ASP A 9 -0.25 29.80 -0.91
N ASP A 10 -0.60 29.42 0.33
CA ASP A 10 0.32 28.76 1.24
C ASP A 10 0.68 27.35 0.74
N ALA A 11 -0.30 26.60 0.21
CA ALA A 11 -0.03 25.30 -0.42
C ALA A 11 0.89 25.43 -1.64
N ALA A 12 0.65 26.42 -2.51
CA ALA A 12 1.48 26.68 -3.68
C ALA A 12 2.93 27.05 -3.29
N ARG A 13 3.08 27.92 -2.27
CA ARG A 13 4.39 28.28 -1.70
C ARG A 13 5.13 27.06 -1.18
N GLN A 14 4.45 26.17 -0.43
CA GLN A 14 5.08 24.95 0.11
C GLN A 14 5.42 23.91 -0.96
N LEU A 15 4.74 23.92 -2.11
CA LEU A 15 5.05 23.05 -3.24
C LEU A 15 6.11 23.65 -4.18
N GLY A 16 6.47 24.93 -3.99
CA GLY A 16 7.36 25.66 -4.90
C GLY A 16 6.76 25.85 -6.29
N VAL A 17 5.43 25.96 -6.40
CA VAL A 17 4.72 26.14 -7.68
C VAL A 17 3.92 27.44 -7.67
N ASP A 18 3.55 27.94 -8.85
CA ASP A 18 2.66 29.10 -8.93
C ASP A 18 1.22 28.72 -8.57
N THR A 19 0.52 29.63 -7.87
CA THR A 19 -0.88 29.46 -7.44
C THR A 19 -1.80 29.12 -8.61
N LYS A 20 -1.56 29.65 -9.81
CA LYS A 20 -2.41 29.45 -10.99
C LYS A 20 -2.31 28.01 -11.49
N SER A 21 -1.11 27.45 -11.58
CA SER A 21 -0.87 26.06 -11.95
C SER A 21 -1.48 25.10 -10.94
N LEU A 22 -1.27 25.34 -9.64
CA LEU A 22 -1.90 24.52 -8.60
C LEU A 22 -3.42 24.57 -8.69
N ARG A 23 -4.02 25.76 -8.86
CA ARG A 23 -5.47 25.90 -9.08
C ARG A 23 -5.96 25.11 -10.28
N SER A 24 -5.24 25.22 -11.41
CA SER A 24 -5.59 24.53 -12.65
C SER A 24 -5.60 23.02 -12.44
N TYR A 25 -4.55 22.50 -11.80
CA TYR A 25 -4.43 21.09 -11.43
C TYR A 25 -5.60 20.63 -10.52
N LEU A 26 -5.86 21.33 -9.42
CA LEU A 26 -6.94 20.97 -8.48
C LEU A 26 -8.32 20.99 -9.15
N ARG A 27 -8.58 21.98 -10.02
CA ARG A 27 -9.84 22.08 -10.77
C ARG A 27 -10.01 20.94 -11.76
N LYS A 28 -8.94 20.57 -12.45
CA LYS A 28 -8.94 19.54 -13.50
C LYS A 28 -9.03 18.13 -12.91
N HIS A 29 -8.25 17.84 -11.87
CA HIS A 29 -8.09 16.48 -11.34
C HIS A 29 -8.92 16.19 -10.10
N ARG A 30 -9.33 17.23 -9.35
CA ARG A 30 -10.10 17.14 -8.10
C ARG A 30 -9.63 15.98 -7.19
N PRO A 31 -8.33 15.90 -6.87
CA PRO A 31 -7.81 14.81 -6.03
C PRO A 31 -8.43 14.88 -4.63
N LYS A 32 -8.51 13.72 -3.95
CA LYS A 32 -8.95 13.67 -2.55
C LYS A 32 -8.08 14.61 -1.69
N GLY A 33 -8.71 15.40 -0.84
CA GLY A 33 -8.05 16.45 -0.05
C GLY A 33 -8.05 17.83 -0.71
N ALA A 34 -8.50 17.95 -1.97
CA ALA A 34 -8.78 19.24 -2.61
C ALA A 34 -10.20 19.69 -2.27
N VAL A 35 -10.35 20.81 -1.56
CA VAL A 35 -11.64 21.30 -1.08
C VAL A 35 -11.90 22.70 -1.62
N GLN A 36 -13.08 22.93 -2.18
CA GLN A 36 -13.51 24.26 -2.62
C GLN A 36 -14.53 24.83 -1.62
N LYS A 37 -14.31 26.06 -1.13
CA LYS A 37 -15.19 26.72 -0.15
C LYS A 37 -15.60 28.12 -0.65
N PRO A 38 -16.91 28.39 -0.88
CA PRO A 38 -18.01 27.42 -0.98
C PRO A 38 -17.81 26.41 -2.13
N PRO A 39 -18.50 25.25 -2.14
CA PRO A 39 -18.31 24.18 -3.13
C PRO A 39 -18.96 24.50 -4.49
N GLN A 40 -18.76 25.71 -4.98
CA GLN A 40 -19.36 26.24 -6.20
C GLN A 40 -18.31 27.05 -6.99
N PRO A 41 -18.53 27.32 -8.29
CA PRO A 41 -17.66 28.19 -9.08
C PRO A 41 -17.40 29.52 -8.35
N GLY A 42 -16.13 29.94 -8.30
CA GLY A 42 -15.71 31.14 -7.56
C GLY A 42 -15.30 30.89 -6.10
N GLY A 43 -15.58 29.72 -5.52
CA GLY A 43 -15.08 29.36 -4.19
C GLY A 43 -13.56 29.19 -4.14
N LEU A 44 -12.98 29.49 -2.97
CA LEU A 44 -11.55 29.40 -2.72
C LEU A 44 -11.12 27.95 -2.54
N TRP A 45 -10.05 27.58 -3.23
CA TRP A 45 -9.46 26.25 -3.11
C TRP A 45 -8.61 26.15 -1.86
N HIS A 46 -8.71 25.01 -1.22
CA HIS A 46 -7.92 24.61 -0.07
C HIS A 46 -7.35 23.21 -0.31
N VAL A 47 -6.19 22.95 0.27
CA VAL A 47 -5.44 21.69 0.13
C VAL A 47 -5.24 21.11 1.51
N SER A 48 -5.63 19.85 1.69
CA SER A 48 -5.37 19.15 2.95
C SER A 48 -3.89 18.83 3.13
N THR A 49 -3.42 18.70 4.37
CA THR A 49 -2.02 18.37 4.66
C THR A 49 -1.57 17.04 4.05
N THR A 50 -2.45 16.04 4.00
CA THR A 50 -2.17 14.74 3.39
C THR A 50 -1.99 14.87 1.89
N LEU A 51 -2.87 15.62 1.20
CA LEU A 51 -2.72 15.88 -0.22
C LEU A 51 -1.42 16.65 -0.50
N LEU A 52 -1.12 17.66 0.31
CA LEU A 52 0.10 18.45 0.18
C LEU A 52 1.35 17.56 0.28
N LEU A 53 1.42 16.72 1.33
CA LEU A 53 2.53 15.79 1.52
C LEU A 53 2.68 14.81 0.35
N GLN A 54 1.57 14.23 -0.11
CA GLN A 54 1.55 13.30 -1.24
C GLN A 54 2.06 13.97 -2.54
N LEU A 55 1.69 15.23 -2.78
CA LEU A 55 2.20 16.03 -3.90
C LEU A 55 3.70 16.35 -3.74
N GLN A 56 4.16 16.64 -2.52
CA GLN A 56 5.58 16.89 -2.24
C GLN A 56 6.45 15.67 -2.51
N ILE A 57 6.00 14.45 -2.17
CA ILE A 57 6.83 13.24 -2.32
C ILE A 57 6.73 12.60 -3.70
N ALA A 58 5.61 12.75 -4.40
CA ALA A 58 5.37 12.04 -5.66
C ALA A 58 5.20 12.95 -6.88
N GLY A 59 5.01 14.24 -6.64
CA GLY A 59 4.66 15.24 -7.64
C GLY A 59 3.26 15.05 -8.19
N ALA A 60 2.97 15.77 -9.27
CA ALA A 60 1.73 15.63 -10.03
C ALA A 60 2.00 15.95 -11.51
N PRO A 61 1.19 15.42 -12.44
CA PRO A 61 1.21 15.87 -13.81
C PRO A 61 1.05 17.40 -13.88
N GLU A 62 1.76 18.04 -14.81
CA GLU A 62 1.63 19.48 -15.11
C GLU A 62 2.14 20.43 -14.00
N LEU A 63 2.54 19.92 -12.83
CA LEU A 63 3.12 20.71 -11.75
C LEU A 63 4.64 20.45 -11.66
N LYS A 64 5.42 21.53 -11.73
CA LYS A 64 6.88 21.50 -11.51
C LYS A 64 7.19 21.59 -10.02
N ILE A 65 6.89 20.52 -9.27
CA ILE A 65 7.10 20.47 -7.82
C ILE A 65 8.54 20.06 -7.52
N THR A 66 9.18 20.75 -6.58
CA THR A 66 10.45 20.28 -6.00
C THR A 66 10.13 19.13 -5.05
N LEU A 67 10.57 17.92 -5.39
CA LEU A 67 10.22 16.72 -4.62
C LEU A 67 10.93 16.71 -3.27
N ARG A 68 10.17 16.41 -2.21
CA ARG A 68 10.68 16.16 -0.88
C ARG A 68 11.23 14.74 -0.79
N ALA A 69 12.44 14.59 -0.26
CA ALA A 69 12.99 13.27 0.05
C ALA A 69 12.12 12.54 1.08
N ILE A 70 11.96 11.23 0.92
CA ILE A 70 11.20 10.39 1.85
C ILE A 70 12.18 9.82 2.88
N ASP A 71 12.11 10.34 4.09
CA ASP A 71 12.82 9.84 5.27
C ASP A 71 11.84 9.17 6.26
N GLU A 72 12.36 8.67 7.37
CA GLU A 72 11.55 8.02 8.41
C GLU A 72 10.47 8.95 8.99
N SER A 73 10.74 10.24 9.11
CA SER A 73 9.78 11.23 9.62
C SER A 73 8.60 11.40 8.67
N VAL A 74 8.87 11.43 7.36
CA VAL A 74 7.84 11.46 6.33
C VAL A 74 6.97 10.22 6.40
N LEU A 75 7.58 9.03 6.47
CA LEU A 75 6.88 7.75 6.52
C LEU A 75 6.02 7.60 7.79
N ALA A 76 6.51 8.09 8.93
CA ALA A 76 5.77 8.12 10.19
C ALA A 76 4.60 9.12 10.17
N SER A 77 4.70 10.20 9.38
CA SER A 77 3.66 11.23 9.28
C SER A 77 2.49 10.87 8.33
N LEU A 78 2.60 9.77 7.59
CA LEU A 78 1.53 9.34 6.68
C LEU A 78 0.27 8.94 7.46
N ASP A 79 -0.90 9.16 6.86
CA ASP A 79 -2.21 8.78 7.41
C ASP A 79 -2.42 7.26 7.28
N TRP A 80 -1.80 6.50 8.18
CA TRP A 80 -1.91 5.05 8.25
C TRP A 80 -3.27 4.64 8.80
N SER A 81 -3.89 3.64 8.18
CA SER A 81 -4.97 2.89 8.81
C SER A 81 -4.48 2.24 10.11
N PRO A 82 -5.37 1.91 11.06
CA PRO A 82 -5.03 0.94 12.08
C PRO A 82 -4.58 -0.38 11.43
N TRP A 83 -3.81 -1.16 12.18
CA TRP A 83 -3.62 -2.57 11.84
C TRP A 83 -4.93 -3.32 12.03
N LEU A 84 -5.30 -4.10 11.03
CA LEU A 84 -6.52 -4.91 11.04
C LEU A 84 -6.19 -6.35 10.66
N PRO A 85 -6.88 -7.36 11.22
CA PRO A 85 -6.78 -8.74 10.75
C PRO A 85 -6.96 -8.84 9.24
N PHE A 86 -6.19 -9.70 8.59
CA PHE A 86 -6.13 -9.78 7.13
C PHE A 86 -7.50 -9.97 6.46
N GLU A 87 -8.38 -10.81 7.02
CA GLU A 87 -9.75 -11.00 6.51
C GLU A 87 -10.59 -9.71 6.55
N GLN A 88 -10.47 -8.97 7.65
CA GLN A 88 -11.14 -7.69 7.80
C GLN A 88 -10.56 -6.66 6.83
N ALA A 89 -9.24 -6.61 6.67
CA ALA A 89 -8.57 -5.71 5.73
C ALA A 89 -8.99 -5.98 4.28
N ALA A 90 -9.08 -7.25 3.87
CA ALA A 90 -9.45 -7.64 2.50
C ALA A 90 -10.87 -7.19 2.08
N THR A 91 -11.75 -6.95 3.06
CA THR A 91 -13.13 -6.48 2.82
C THR A 91 -13.29 -4.98 3.03
N THR A 92 -12.58 -4.40 4.00
CA THR A 92 -12.78 -3.00 4.44
C THR A 92 -11.83 -2.01 3.75
N ALA A 93 -10.64 -2.44 3.31
CA ALA A 93 -9.66 -1.56 2.67
C ALA A 93 -10.30 -0.76 1.52
N PRO A 94 -9.86 0.48 1.26
CA PRO A 94 -10.49 1.32 0.26
C PRO A 94 -10.19 0.85 -1.18
N VAL A 95 -11.09 1.18 -2.09
CA VAL A 95 -10.90 1.00 -3.54
C VAL A 95 -10.12 2.20 -4.09
N ALA A 96 -8.90 2.38 -3.59
CA ALA A 96 -8.03 3.51 -3.89
C ALA A 96 -6.59 3.02 -4.06
N PRO A 97 -5.72 3.74 -4.81
CA PRO A 97 -4.32 3.40 -4.85
C PRO A 97 -3.71 3.61 -3.47
N GLY A 98 -2.65 2.88 -3.17
CA GLY A 98 -2.03 2.96 -1.86
C GLY A 98 -0.90 1.96 -1.68
N VAL A 99 -0.22 2.09 -0.55
CA VAL A 99 0.75 1.12 -0.05
C VAL A 99 0.13 0.36 1.12
N TYR A 100 0.46 -0.92 1.27
CA TYR A 100 0.07 -1.74 2.41
C TYR A 100 1.27 -2.46 2.99
N MET A 101 1.19 -2.73 4.29
CA MET A 101 2.15 -3.53 5.04
C MET A 101 1.45 -4.73 5.63
N LEU A 102 2.15 -5.87 5.68
CA LEU A 102 1.72 -7.06 6.41
C LEU A 102 2.73 -7.36 7.51
N ARG A 103 2.23 -7.79 8.67
CA ARG A 103 3.01 -8.37 9.75
C ARG A 103 2.21 -9.51 10.40
N ARG A 104 2.88 -10.31 11.22
CA ARG A 104 2.25 -11.40 11.97
C ARG A 104 1.64 -10.88 13.26
N THR A 105 0.47 -11.38 13.63
CA THR A 105 -0.30 -10.96 14.81
C THR A 105 0.32 -11.45 16.11
N ASP A 106 1.07 -12.56 16.06
CA ASP A 106 1.82 -13.11 17.20
C ASP A 106 3.02 -12.23 17.61
N GLN A 107 3.36 -11.22 16.80
CA GLN A 107 4.46 -10.28 17.05
C GLN A 107 4.02 -8.84 16.74
N PRO A 108 3.14 -8.24 17.55
CA PRO A 108 2.54 -6.93 17.25
C PRO A 108 3.52 -5.76 17.31
N ASP A 109 4.72 -5.94 17.87
CA ASP A 109 5.80 -4.94 17.84
C ASP A 109 6.84 -5.23 16.75
N ALA A 110 6.70 -6.32 16.00
CA ALA A 110 7.64 -6.66 14.95
C ALA A 110 7.46 -5.77 13.72
N ALA A 111 8.58 -5.60 13.01
CA ALA A 111 8.64 -4.98 11.71
C ALA A 111 7.79 -5.76 10.69
N PRO A 112 7.30 -5.10 9.62
CA PRO A 112 6.56 -5.77 8.58
C PRO A 112 7.38 -6.88 7.90
N ILE A 113 6.70 -7.94 7.49
CA ILE A 113 7.26 -9.06 6.72
C ILE A 113 7.09 -8.86 5.22
N TYR A 114 6.17 -8.00 4.81
CA TYR A 114 5.92 -7.70 3.39
C TYR A 114 5.31 -6.32 3.22
N ILE A 115 5.71 -5.65 2.14
CA ILE A 115 5.19 -4.33 1.75
C ILE A 115 4.77 -4.41 0.29
N GLY A 116 3.63 -3.83 -0.05
CA GLY A 116 3.16 -3.82 -1.43
C GLY A 116 2.45 -2.54 -1.83
N ALA A 117 2.53 -2.18 -3.11
CA ALA A 117 1.74 -1.13 -3.71
C ALA A 117 0.54 -1.65 -4.51
N ALA A 118 -0.54 -0.88 -4.48
CA ALA A 118 -1.73 -1.05 -5.29
C ALA A 118 -2.02 0.22 -6.10
N GLY A 119 -2.34 0.05 -7.39
CA GLY A 119 -2.73 1.14 -8.30
C GLY A 119 -4.22 1.11 -8.66
N GLU A 120 -4.69 2.19 -9.31
CA GLU A 120 -6.11 2.32 -9.73
C GLU A 120 -6.45 1.48 -10.98
N ARG A 121 -5.56 1.47 -11.98
CA ARG A 121 -5.88 1.06 -13.36
C ARG A 121 -6.06 -0.44 -13.61
N SER A 122 -5.69 -1.31 -12.68
CA SER A 122 -5.66 -2.76 -12.95
C SER A 122 -6.18 -3.63 -11.79
N GLY A 123 -6.97 -3.07 -10.88
CA GLY A 123 -7.66 -3.88 -9.88
C GLY A 123 -7.97 -3.11 -8.61
N LYS A 124 -9.16 -2.51 -8.55
CA LYS A 124 -9.89 -2.12 -7.32
C LYS A 124 -9.05 -1.54 -6.15
N GLY A 125 -7.92 -0.88 -6.44
CA GLY A 125 -6.99 -0.37 -5.43
C GLY A 125 -6.49 -1.41 -4.42
N LEU A 126 -6.19 -0.94 -3.22
CA LEU A 126 -5.79 -1.75 -2.06
C LEU A 126 -6.71 -2.96 -1.85
N ARG A 127 -8.03 -2.74 -1.86
CA ARG A 127 -9.02 -3.83 -1.72
C ARG A 127 -8.85 -4.91 -2.79
N GLY A 128 -8.65 -4.50 -4.05
CA GLY A 128 -8.45 -5.43 -5.16
C GLY A 128 -7.23 -6.32 -4.94
N ARG A 129 -6.11 -5.72 -4.54
CA ARG A 129 -4.88 -6.44 -4.26
C ARG A 129 -5.04 -7.42 -3.10
N LEU A 130 -5.62 -6.98 -1.98
CA LEU A 130 -5.84 -7.86 -0.83
C LEU A 130 -6.80 -9.01 -1.16
N LYS A 131 -7.83 -8.78 -1.99
CA LYS A 131 -8.73 -9.84 -2.45
C LYS A 131 -8.07 -10.91 -3.31
N ILE A 132 -7.02 -10.58 -4.07
CA ILE A 132 -6.26 -11.57 -4.85
C ILE A 132 -5.55 -12.55 -3.92
N TYR A 133 -5.00 -12.06 -2.82
CA TYR A 133 -4.39 -12.90 -1.80
C TYR A 133 -5.46 -13.66 -1.03
N SER A 134 -6.56 -13.00 -0.67
CA SER A 134 -7.61 -13.63 0.12
C SER A 134 -8.37 -14.74 -0.62
N SER A 135 -8.29 -14.79 -1.95
CA SER A 135 -8.87 -15.84 -2.78
C SER A 135 -7.87 -16.95 -3.16
N GLY A 136 -6.60 -16.83 -2.78
CA GLY A 136 -5.54 -17.76 -3.17
C GLY A 136 -5.06 -17.62 -4.63
N VAL A 137 -5.64 -16.69 -5.42
CA VAL A 137 -5.23 -16.46 -6.82
C VAL A 137 -3.80 -15.91 -6.92
N GLY A 138 -3.32 -15.23 -5.89
CA GLY A 138 -1.96 -14.67 -5.82
C GLY A 138 -0.83 -15.68 -5.57
N ALA A 139 -1.08 -16.98 -5.63
CA ALA A 139 -0.12 -18.04 -5.25
C ALA A 139 1.25 -17.95 -5.95
N THR A 140 1.32 -17.35 -7.14
CA THR A 140 2.54 -17.27 -7.96
C THR A 140 3.15 -15.87 -8.04
N SER A 141 2.60 -14.87 -7.32
CA SER A 141 3.12 -13.50 -7.39
C SER A 141 3.03 -12.72 -6.07
N GLY A 142 3.99 -11.82 -5.86
CA GLY A 142 4.06 -10.95 -4.69
C GLY A 142 3.95 -11.72 -3.38
N PHE A 143 3.21 -11.17 -2.41
CA PHE A 143 3.04 -11.77 -1.09
C PHE A 143 2.55 -13.22 -1.12
N GLY A 144 1.56 -13.54 -1.96
CA GLY A 144 0.98 -14.88 -2.02
C GLY A 144 2.00 -15.96 -2.39
N LYS A 145 2.95 -15.63 -3.27
CA LYS A 145 4.09 -16.52 -3.57
C LYS A 145 4.98 -16.74 -2.36
N HIS A 146 5.38 -15.68 -1.67
CA HIS A 146 6.25 -15.81 -0.51
C HIS A 146 5.61 -16.61 0.62
N ALA A 147 4.34 -16.36 0.92
CA ALA A 147 3.58 -17.14 1.90
C ALA A 147 3.49 -18.62 1.50
N PHE A 148 3.28 -18.89 0.21
CA PHE A 148 3.20 -20.25 -0.29
C PHE A 148 4.55 -20.98 -0.24
N ASP A 149 5.62 -20.35 -0.73
CA ASP A 149 6.99 -20.88 -0.64
C ASP A 149 7.41 -21.15 0.80
N ASP A 150 7.02 -20.28 1.74
CA ASP A 150 7.31 -20.48 3.15
C ASP A 150 6.57 -21.67 3.74
N ALA A 151 5.27 -21.80 3.44
CA ALA A 151 4.49 -22.95 3.87
C ALA A 151 5.02 -24.27 3.30
N LEU A 152 5.49 -24.29 2.04
CA LEU A 152 6.09 -25.47 1.41
C LEU A 152 7.37 -25.97 2.11
N LYS A 153 8.00 -25.16 2.98
CA LYS A 153 9.15 -25.61 3.78
C LYS A 153 8.74 -26.48 4.96
N ASP A 154 7.48 -26.50 5.36
CA ASP A 154 6.99 -27.29 6.50
C ASP A 154 6.65 -28.73 6.06
N PRO A 155 7.47 -29.74 6.45
CA PRO A 155 7.23 -31.12 6.04
C PRO A 155 5.97 -31.71 6.67
N GLN A 156 5.54 -31.23 7.84
CA GLN A 156 4.32 -31.71 8.48
C GLN A 156 3.09 -31.24 7.69
N TRP A 157 3.10 -30.00 7.23
CA TRP A 157 2.03 -29.47 6.38
C TRP A 157 1.94 -30.21 5.04
N LEU A 158 3.07 -30.50 4.40
CA LEU A 158 3.10 -31.29 3.17
C LEU A 158 2.53 -32.70 3.36
N ARG A 159 2.87 -33.37 4.47
CA ARG A 159 2.30 -34.69 4.81
C ARG A 159 0.80 -34.62 5.02
N GLN A 160 0.29 -33.56 5.64
CA GLN A 160 -1.15 -33.36 5.79
C GLN A 160 -1.85 -33.23 4.43
N LEU A 161 -1.29 -32.43 3.52
CA LEU A 161 -1.84 -32.28 2.17
C LEU A 161 -1.82 -33.60 1.39
N ALA A 162 -0.77 -34.41 1.55
CA ALA A 162 -0.68 -35.75 0.96
C ALA A 162 -1.75 -36.69 1.53
N ALA A 163 -1.93 -36.72 2.85
CA ALA A 163 -2.95 -37.55 3.50
C ALA A 163 -4.38 -37.17 3.07
N GLU A 164 -4.68 -35.88 2.90
CA GLU A 164 -5.97 -35.42 2.35
C GLU A 164 -6.19 -35.93 0.91
N ALA A 165 -5.15 -35.91 0.07
CA ALA A 165 -5.23 -36.44 -1.28
C ALA A 165 -5.41 -37.97 -1.31
N GLU A 166 -4.68 -38.71 -0.47
CA GLU A 166 -4.79 -40.16 -0.31
C GLU A 166 -6.18 -40.58 0.20
N ALA A 167 -6.80 -39.76 1.06
CA ALA A 167 -8.17 -39.95 1.55
C ALA A 167 -9.26 -39.58 0.52
N GLY A 168 -8.89 -39.15 -0.70
CA GLY A 168 -9.83 -38.80 -1.76
C GLY A 168 -10.43 -37.38 -1.64
N THR A 169 -9.85 -36.51 -0.82
CA THR A 169 -10.31 -35.12 -0.61
C THR A 169 -9.23 -34.08 -0.99
N PRO A 170 -8.66 -34.11 -2.21
CA PRO A 170 -7.59 -33.20 -2.59
C PRO A 170 -8.09 -31.74 -2.65
N SER A 171 -7.30 -30.83 -2.07
CA SER A 171 -7.53 -29.38 -2.15
C SER A 171 -7.07 -28.81 -3.50
N THR A 172 -7.75 -27.78 -3.99
CA THR A 172 -7.30 -27.02 -5.17
C THR A 172 -6.09 -26.14 -4.84
N ILE A 173 -5.32 -25.75 -5.86
CA ILE A 173 -4.18 -24.85 -5.68
C ILE A 173 -4.58 -23.55 -4.97
N GLN A 174 -5.73 -22.95 -5.33
CA GLN A 174 -6.19 -21.72 -4.67
C GLN A 174 -6.47 -21.94 -3.18
N THR A 175 -7.11 -23.05 -2.82
CA THR A 175 -7.37 -23.40 -1.42
C THR A 175 -6.07 -23.63 -0.65
N VAL A 176 -5.09 -24.34 -1.22
CA VAL A 176 -3.81 -24.56 -0.54
C VAL A 176 -3.04 -23.23 -0.40
N ALA A 177 -3.03 -22.38 -1.41
CA ALA A 177 -2.39 -21.07 -1.35
C ALA A 177 -3.05 -20.14 -0.31
N ARG A 178 -4.38 -20.18 -0.19
CA ARG A 178 -5.12 -19.49 0.87
C ARG A 178 -4.71 -20.00 2.26
N ARG A 179 -4.66 -21.31 2.45
CA ARG A 179 -4.23 -21.94 3.72
C ARG A 179 -2.81 -21.54 4.10
N ALA A 180 -1.90 -21.38 3.13
CA ALA A 180 -0.55 -20.89 3.39
C ALA A 180 -0.53 -19.48 3.98
N ILE A 181 -1.43 -18.60 3.51
CA ILE A 181 -1.60 -17.25 4.08
C ILE A 181 -2.24 -17.32 5.47
N ASP A 182 -3.25 -18.17 5.67
CA ASP A 182 -3.97 -18.30 6.95
C ASP A 182 -3.04 -18.69 8.10
N ARG A 183 -2.07 -19.58 7.82
CA ARG A 183 -1.05 -20.04 8.78
C ARG A 183 -0.16 -18.92 9.32
N LEU A 184 -0.09 -17.78 8.65
CA LEU A 184 0.77 -16.66 9.05
C LEU A 184 0.10 -15.72 10.06
N GLU A 185 -1.21 -15.86 10.30
CA GLU A 185 -2.00 -15.06 11.24
C GLU A 185 -1.72 -13.55 11.09
N LEU A 186 -2.10 -12.99 9.94
CA LEU A 186 -1.63 -11.68 9.52
C LEU A 186 -2.54 -10.54 9.96
N GLU A 187 -1.91 -9.40 10.21
CA GLU A 187 -2.57 -8.10 10.22
C GLU A 187 -1.98 -7.19 9.13
N VAL A 188 -2.82 -6.27 8.66
CA VAL A 188 -2.55 -5.39 7.53
C VAL A 188 -2.89 -3.96 7.92
N ARG A 189 -2.03 -3.02 7.51
CA ARG A 189 -2.37 -1.61 7.46
C ARG A 189 -2.01 -0.99 6.11
N TRP A 190 -2.56 0.17 5.81
CA TRP A 190 -2.33 0.85 4.53
C TRP A 190 -2.32 2.37 4.64
N VAL A 191 -1.78 3.01 3.61
CA VAL A 191 -1.92 4.46 3.33
C VAL A 191 -2.56 4.61 1.96
N THR A 192 -3.66 5.37 1.88
CA THR A 192 -4.22 5.76 0.58
C THR A 192 -3.38 6.83 -0.07
N CYS A 193 -3.08 6.66 -1.35
CA CYS A 193 -2.25 7.57 -2.12
C CYS A 193 -3.09 8.35 -3.14
N ILE A 194 -2.55 9.46 -3.65
CA ILE A 194 -3.24 10.28 -4.65
C ILE A 194 -3.21 9.65 -6.05
N HIS A 195 -2.26 8.76 -6.31
CA HIS A 195 -2.13 7.98 -7.55
C HIS A 195 -1.08 6.87 -7.36
N ARG A 196 -1.02 5.93 -8.32
CA ARG A 196 -0.08 4.80 -8.31
C ARG A 196 1.38 5.22 -8.10
N LYS A 197 1.85 6.31 -8.72
CA LYS A 197 3.25 6.76 -8.59
C LYS A 197 3.61 7.07 -7.13
N ALA A 198 2.67 7.62 -6.35
CA ALA A 198 2.88 7.94 -4.95
C ALA A 198 2.98 6.66 -4.11
N ALA A 199 2.12 5.67 -4.39
CA ALA A 199 2.20 4.36 -3.75
C ALA A 199 3.55 3.68 -4.01
N LEU A 200 4.09 3.74 -5.23
CA LEU A 200 5.37 3.13 -5.59
C LEU A 200 6.57 3.78 -4.90
N VAL A 201 6.63 5.13 -4.83
CA VAL A 201 7.74 5.81 -4.15
C VAL A 201 7.72 5.59 -2.64
N ILE A 202 6.52 5.51 -2.05
CA ILE A 202 6.38 5.18 -0.62
C ILE A 202 6.74 3.71 -0.38
N GLU A 203 6.28 2.79 -1.22
CA GLU A 203 6.65 1.35 -1.14
C GLU A 203 8.17 1.17 -1.17
N ASP A 204 8.87 1.78 -2.14
CA ASP A 204 10.33 1.70 -2.25
C ASP A 204 11.04 2.22 -0.98
N ALA A 205 10.60 3.37 -0.46
CA ALA A 205 11.18 3.93 0.76
C ALA A 205 10.94 3.03 1.99
N LEU A 206 9.75 2.45 2.13
CA LEU A 206 9.44 1.52 3.22
C LEU A 206 10.20 0.20 3.10
N ILE A 207 10.37 -0.33 1.89
CA ILE A 207 11.19 -1.53 1.65
C ILE A 207 12.63 -1.28 2.06
N LYS A 208 13.19 -0.11 1.73
CA LYS A 208 14.54 0.29 2.18
C LYS A 208 14.63 0.37 3.70
N GLN A 209 13.64 1.01 4.34
CA GLN A 209 13.58 1.12 5.80
C GLN A 209 13.51 -0.25 6.48
N HIS A 210 12.75 -1.19 5.92
CA HIS A 210 12.50 -2.51 6.51
C HIS A 210 13.24 -3.67 5.82
N HIS A 211 14.33 -3.38 5.09
CA HIS A 211 15.01 -4.34 4.22
C HIS A 211 15.47 -5.62 4.93
N GLN A 212 15.71 -5.56 6.24
CA GLN A 212 16.13 -6.70 7.05
C GLN A 212 15.02 -7.73 7.31
N THR A 213 13.76 -7.32 7.24
CA THR A 213 12.62 -8.16 7.65
C THR A 213 11.66 -8.48 6.51
N VAL A 214 11.63 -7.67 5.45
CA VAL A 214 10.65 -7.85 4.37
C VAL A 214 11.08 -8.89 3.33
N TRP A 215 10.14 -9.77 2.99
CA TRP A 215 10.31 -10.78 1.94
C TRP A 215 10.48 -10.21 0.54
N ASN A 216 10.12 -8.93 0.33
CA ASN A 216 10.36 -8.20 -0.91
C ASN A 216 11.81 -8.28 -1.39
N VAL A 217 12.77 -8.33 -0.45
CA VAL A 217 14.21 -8.35 -0.74
C VAL A 217 14.77 -9.77 -0.70
N ALA A 218 14.22 -10.63 0.15
CA ALA A 218 14.68 -12.02 0.35
C ALA A 218 14.48 -12.95 -0.86
N GLY A 219 13.88 -12.47 -1.95
CA GLY A 219 13.74 -13.19 -3.24
C GLY A 219 14.53 -12.60 -4.41
N VAL A 220 15.28 -11.51 -4.20
CA VAL A 220 16.27 -11.03 -5.17
C VAL A 220 17.56 -11.80 -4.87
N PRO A 221 18.10 -12.61 -5.81
CA PRO A 221 19.44 -13.15 -5.63
C PRO A 221 20.35 -11.96 -5.30
N GLN A 222 21.04 -11.99 -4.16
CA GLN A 222 22.18 -11.09 -3.96
C GLN A 222 23.08 -11.32 -5.16
N GLN A 223 23.09 -10.38 -6.11
CA GLN A 223 24.11 -10.39 -7.15
C GLN A 223 25.43 -10.34 -6.40
N SER A 224 26.20 -11.39 -6.62
CA SER A 224 27.56 -11.59 -6.14
C SER A 224 28.32 -10.28 -6.27
N ALA A 225 28.98 -9.90 -5.19
CA ALA A 225 30.10 -8.99 -5.27
C ALA A 225 31.11 -9.55 -6.28
N ASP A 226 31.50 -8.70 -7.23
CA ASP A 226 32.82 -8.66 -7.85
C ASP A 226 33.18 -7.16 -8.03
#